data_AF-A0ABC8YS36-F1
#
_entry.id   AF-A0ABC8YS36-F1
#
_cell.length_a   1.000
_cell.length_b   1.000
_cell.length_c   1.000
_cell.angle_alpha   90.00
_cell.angle_beta   90.00
_cell.angle_gamma   90.00
#
_symmetry.space_group_name_H-M   'P 1'
#
loop_
_entity.id
_entity.type
_entity.pdbx_description
1 polymer ?
#
loop_
_entity_poly.entity_id
_entity_poly.type
_entity_poly.pdbx_seq_one_letter_code
_entity_poly.pdbx_strand_id
1 'polypeptide(L)'
;MLCSLLFVDSMSVSISTRRANMENRNCPAMKKRRLELIGPQGLNFLSLPEDIMSRITAEITLKEAVRMSAVCSNLRRAWIYHPNLDFDISIVPASGIATVHEHSSKHKRNQHSDQHNRMMGIKRFIDTVNLILGEHSGLAVNRLAVKFKLHKEHANAIDGWVSFAIASKAKVVALDFSPYLGPYENNYSFPCHLFHKQNSSHLQVLRLYSVTLDSSQDFCGFSNLTTLALDHVLILQGLQFLLLKCPSLEWLSIQLCPQLHDLHADEPLERLKFLCVQYCAINRIELHAPNLTSFEYRGGSKVHFALNKCLKLKTASIKFNVEENLEYVFTEIPNGLPYVEALHVELTVKT
;
A
#
# COMPACT_ATOMS: atom_id res chain seq x y z
N MET A 1 -12.87 23.80 0.85
CA MET A 1 -12.15 24.25 -0.36
C MET A 1 -10.84 23.47 -0.40
N LEU A 2 -10.58 22.76 -1.51
CA LEU A 2 -9.41 21.95 -1.85
C LEU A 2 -9.20 20.61 -1.10
N CYS A 3 -9.81 19.55 -1.63
CA CYS A 3 -9.18 18.23 -1.70
C CYS A 3 -9.65 17.58 -3.02
N SER A 4 -8.94 17.88 -4.09
CA SER A 4 -9.20 17.35 -5.44
C SER A 4 -7.98 16.56 -5.88
N LEU A 5 -8.19 15.28 -6.14
CA LEU A 5 -7.63 14.49 -7.25
C LEU A 5 -6.13 14.66 -7.57
N LEU A 6 -5.36 13.62 -7.27
CA LEU A 6 -4.15 13.28 -8.03
C LEU A 6 -4.27 11.85 -8.57
N PHE A 7 -5.02 11.72 -9.67
CA PHE A 7 -4.72 10.76 -10.73
C PHE A 7 -3.84 11.52 -11.72
N VAL A 8 -2.63 11.03 -12.00
CA VAL A 8 -1.82 11.53 -13.13
C VAL A 8 -1.61 10.37 -14.09
N ASP A 9 -2.33 10.45 -15.21
CA ASP A 9 -2.12 9.69 -16.42
C ASP A 9 -0.73 10.01 -17.00
N SER A 10 0.01 8.96 -17.36
CA SER A 10 1.25 9.09 -18.12
C SER A 10 0.94 9.31 -19.61
N MET A 11 1.01 10.55 -20.08
CA MET A 11 1.12 10.84 -21.52
C MET A 11 2.58 10.74 -21.95
N SER A 12 2.80 9.84 -22.91
CA SER A 12 4.02 9.68 -23.69
C SER A 12 4.29 10.91 -24.57
N VAL A 13 5.49 11.49 -24.48
CA VAL A 13 6.02 12.40 -25.49
C VAL A 13 7.34 11.85 -26.02
N SER A 14 7.30 11.45 -27.28
CA SER A 14 8.41 10.99 -28.10
C SER A 14 9.21 12.18 -28.62
N ILE A 15 10.49 12.27 -28.24
CA ILE A 15 11.44 13.20 -28.88
C ILE A 15 12.38 12.39 -29.77
N SER A 16 12.19 12.59 -31.08
CA SER A 16 13.06 12.12 -32.14
C SER A 16 14.34 12.96 -32.17
N THR A 17 15.51 12.31 -32.26
CA THR A 17 16.77 13.02 -32.55
C THR A 17 17.38 12.50 -33.84
N ARG A 18 17.43 13.37 -34.85
CA ARG A 18 18.03 13.14 -36.16
C ARG A 18 19.56 13.17 -36.06
N ARG A 19 20.21 12.19 -36.68
CA ARG A 19 21.63 12.19 -37.06
C ARG A 19 21.89 13.24 -38.14
N ALA A 20 23.00 13.97 -38.02
CA ALA A 20 23.72 14.53 -39.16
C ALA A 20 25.23 14.52 -38.88
N ASN A 21 25.98 13.83 -39.74
CA ASN A 21 27.43 13.86 -39.86
C ASN A 21 27.85 15.10 -40.66
N MET A 22 29.00 15.71 -40.34
CA MET A 22 29.96 16.18 -41.36
C MET A 22 31.34 16.49 -40.75
N GLU A 23 32.34 16.42 -41.62
CA GLU A 23 33.73 16.05 -41.40
C GLU A 23 34.70 17.20 -40.99
N ASN A 24 35.65 16.83 -40.13
CA ASN A 24 37.11 16.99 -40.23
C ASN A 24 37.72 18.31 -40.77
N ARG A 25 38.38 19.09 -39.89
CA ARG A 25 39.65 19.83 -40.19
C ARG A 25 40.52 19.99 -38.92
N ASN A 26 41.84 19.88 -39.12
CA ASN A 26 42.92 19.73 -38.14
C ASN A 26 43.39 21.00 -37.41
N CYS A 27 43.84 20.76 -36.15
CA CYS A 27 44.89 21.45 -35.33
C CYS A 27 44.61 22.86 -34.75
N PRO A 28 45.26 23.29 -33.62
CA PRO A 28 46.29 22.62 -32.81
C PRO A 28 45.98 22.50 -31.29
N ALA A 29 46.82 21.72 -30.59
CA ALA A 29 46.73 21.43 -29.16
C ALA A 29 46.78 22.68 -28.25
N MET A 30 45.70 22.92 -27.51
CA MET A 30 45.66 23.87 -26.40
C MET A 30 45.62 23.09 -25.08
N LYS A 31 46.62 23.32 -24.23
CA LYS A 31 46.71 22.81 -22.86
C LYS A 31 45.37 23.03 -22.14
N LYS A 32 44.73 21.95 -21.68
CA LYS A 32 43.59 22.01 -20.74
C LYS A 32 44.08 22.69 -19.46
N ARG A 33 43.87 24.00 -19.34
CA ARG A 33 43.80 24.66 -18.04
C ARG A 33 42.57 24.10 -17.36
N ARG A 34 42.80 23.32 -16.30
CA ARG A 34 41.78 22.84 -15.39
C ARG A 34 41.12 24.09 -14.79
N LEU A 35 39.92 24.42 -15.25
CA LEU A 35 39.05 25.33 -14.51
C LEU A 35 38.64 24.56 -13.25
N GLU A 36 39.28 24.88 -12.14
CA GLU A 36 38.81 24.51 -10.83
C GLU A 36 37.49 25.26 -10.60
N LEU A 37 36.38 24.57 -10.88
CA LEU A 37 35.12 24.90 -10.26
C LEU A 37 35.33 24.69 -8.76
N ILE A 38 35.46 25.80 -8.03
CA ILE A 38 35.28 25.86 -6.59
C ILE A 38 33.82 25.45 -6.36
N GLY A 39 33.58 24.16 -6.16
CA GLY A 39 32.30 23.65 -5.71
C GLY A 39 32.00 24.22 -4.32
N PRO A 40 30.71 24.40 -3.95
CA PRO A 40 30.36 24.80 -2.60
C PRO A 40 30.99 23.78 -1.65
N GLN A 41 31.68 24.27 -0.61
CA GLN A 41 32.30 23.40 0.39
C GLN A 41 31.31 22.31 0.78
N GLY A 42 31.61 21.08 0.39
CA GLY A 42 30.72 19.95 0.61
C GLY A 42 30.43 19.87 2.10
N LEU A 43 29.15 19.78 2.46
CA LEU A 43 28.73 19.51 3.84
C LEU A 43 29.58 18.37 4.38
N ASN A 44 30.39 18.68 5.40
CA ASN A 44 31.32 17.70 5.94
C ASN A 44 30.56 16.74 6.85
N PHE A 45 29.96 15.70 6.25
CA PHE A 45 29.25 14.62 6.93
C PHE A 45 30.11 13.87 7.97
N LEU A 46 31.42 14.16 8.05
CA LEU A 46 32.33 13.70 9.11
C LEU A 46 32.09 14.37 10.48
N SER A 47 31.36 15.48 10.53
CA SER A 47 31.20 16.30 11.75
C SER A 47 29.79 16.28 12.34
N LEU A 48 28.85 15.57 11.73
CA LEU A 48 27.46 15.57 12.17
C LEU A 48 27.24 14.58 13.33
N PRO A 49 26.62 15.02 14.44
CA PRO A 49 26.14 14.15 15.50
C PRO A 49 25.22 13.02 15.01
N GLU A 50 25.24 11.88 15.71
CA GLU A 50 24.51 10.66 15.34
C GLU A 50 22.99 10.87 15.25
N ASP A 51 22.42 11.76 16.08
CA ASP A 51 21.02 12.16 16.05
C ASP A 51 20.67 12.94 14.77
N ILE A 52 21.54 13.83 14.30
CA ILE A 52 21.33 14.55 13.04
C ILE A 52 21.44 13.58 11.86
N MET A 53 22.40 12.66 11.91
CA MET A 53 22.57 11.63 10.90
C MET A 53 21.36 10.70 10.82
N SER A 54 20.82 10.28 11.98
CA SER A 54 19.60 9.48 12.08
C SER A 54 18.40 10.22 11.46
N ARG A 55 18.24 11.51 11.74
CA ARG A 55 17.19 12.34 11.14
C ARG A 55 17.33 12.45 9.63
N ILE A 56 18.52 12.74 9.12
CA ILE A 56 18.77 12.79 7.67
C ILE A 56 18.43 11.44 7.03
N THR A 57 18.83 10.33 7.65
CA THR A 57 18.55 9.00 7.12
C THR A 57 17.08 8.63 7.16
N ALA A 58 16.30 9.18 8.10
CA ALA A 58 14.85 8.95 8.18
C ALA A 58 14.06 9.71 7.11
N GLU A 59 14.62 10.81 6.58
CA GLU A 59 13.99 11.66 5.55
C GLU A 59 14.24 11.18 4.11
N ILE A 60 15.22 10.30 3.91
CA ILE A 60 15.50 9.69 2.60
C ILE A 60 14.88 8.29 2.51
N THR A 61 14.86 7.72 1.31
CA THR A 61 14.41 6.35 1.12
C THR A 61 15.46 5.34 1.58
N LEU A 62 15.03 4.13 1.99
CA LEU A 62 15.93 3.02 2.30
C LEU A 62 16.93 2.75 1.17
N LYS A 63 16.47 2.84 -0.09
CA LYS A 63 17.31 2.68 -1.27
C LYS A 63 18.40 3.73 -1.37
N GLU A 64 18.08 5.00 -1.09
CA GLU A 64 19.07 6.07 -1.04
C GLU A 64 20.03 5.87 0.13
N ALA A 65 19.54 5.48 1.31
CA ALA A 65 20.37 5.18 2.47
C ALA A 65 21.40 4.07 2.16
N VAL A 66 20.96 3.00 1.50
CA VAL A 66 21.86 1.92 1.04
C VAL A 66 22.86 2.43 -0.01
N ARG A 67 22.44 3.26 -0.97
CA ARG A 67 23.36 3.85 -1.97
C ARG A 67 24.40 4.77 -1.32
N MET A 68 23.99 5.63 -0.40
CA MET A 68 24.90 6.52 0.32
C MET A 68 25.90 5.72 1.15
N SER A 69 25.49 4.58 1.71
CA SER A 69 26.37 3.69 2.48
C SER A 69 27.55 3.13 1.66
N ALA A 70 27.37 3.01 0.34
CA ALA A 70 28.43 2.58 -0.57
C ALA A 70 29.42 3.70 -0.92
N VAL A 71 28.99 4.97 -0.83
CA VAL A 71 29.78 6.14 -1.26
C VAL A 71 30.42 6.86 -0.06
N CYS A 72 29.79 6.82 1.11
CA CYS A 72 30.24 7.51 2.32
C CYS A 72 30.50 6.51 3.45
N SER A 73 31.75 6.41 3.90
CA SER A 73 32.18 5.50 4.96
C SER A 73 31.44 5.70 6.29
N ASN A 74 31.10 6.95 6.63
CA ASN A 74 30.39 7.27 7.88
C ASN A 74 28.94 6.82 7.85
N LEU A 75 28.35 6.75 6.66
CA LEU A 75 26.98 6.32 6.42
C LEU A 75 26.89 4.83 6.08
N ARG A 76 28.01 4.10 6.10
CA ARG A 76 28.11 2.69 5.69
C ARG A 76 27.09 1.79 6.40
N ARG A 77 26.73 2.11 7.64
CA ARG A 77 25.78 1.33 8.46
C ARG A 77 24.48 2.07 8.78
N ALA A 78 24.29 3.28 8.25
CA ALA A 78 23.15 4.11 8.63
C ALA A 78 21.80 3.48 8.26
N TRP A 79 21.75 2.72 7.17
CA TRP A 79 20.54 2.03 6.72
C TRP A 79 20.12 0.86 7.64
N ILE A 80 21.00 0.36 8.51
CA ILE A 80 20.72 -0.75 9.46
C ILE A 80 19.75 -0.32 10.59
N TYR A 81 19.56 0.98 10.75
CA TYR A 81 18.63 1.58 11.72
C TYR A 81 17.52 2.38 11.04
N HIS A 82 17.28 2.13 9.75
CA HIS A 82 16.33 2.91 8.98
C HIS A 82 14.89 2.64 9.46
N PRO A 83 14.11 3.66 9.85
CA PRO A 83 12.81 3.43 10.44
C PRO A 83 11.74 2.93 9.45
N ASN A 84 11.91 3.25 8.16
CA ASN A 84 10.94 2.92 7.12
C ASN A 84 11.52 1.92 6.11
N LEU A 85 11.09 0.67 6.18
CA LEU A 85 11.56 -0.41 5.33
C LEU A 85 10.57 -0.62 4.18
N ASP A 86 10.84 0.07 3.07
CA ASP A 86 10.06 0.06 1.85
C ASP A 86 10.70 -0.84 0.78
N PHE A 87 10.05 -1.96 0.48
CA PHE A 87 10.53 -2.92 -0.49
C PHE A 87 9.57 -2.96 -1.69
N ASP A 88 10.06 -2.52 -2.83
CA ASP A 88 9.38 -2.66 -4.12
C ASP A 88 10.32 -3.24 -5.17
N ILE A 89 9.83 -3.45 -6.39
CA ILE A 89 10.65 -3.98 -7.48
C ILE A 89 11.96 -3.20 -7.72
N SER A 90 12.02 -1.93 -7.34
CA SER A 90 13.16 -1.06 -7.60
C SER A 90 14.38 -1.34 -6.72
N ILE A 91 14.25 -2.18 -5.69
CA ILE A 91 15.37 -2.65 -4.85
C ILE A 91 16.22 -3.70 -5.58
N VAL A 92 15.64 -4.38 -6.58
CA VAL A 92 16.33 -5.40 -7.37
C VAL A 92 17.08 -4.70 -8.53
N PRO A 93 18.37 -4.99 -8.76
CA PRO A 93 19.15 -4.39 -9.85
C PRO A 93 18.53 -4.60 -11.24
N ALA A 94 18.70 -3.63 -12.14
CA ALA A 94 18.07 -3.57 -13.46
C ALA A 94 18.29 -4.80 -14.37
N SER A 95 19.37 -5.56 -14.16
CA SER A 95 19.60 -6.85 -14.84
C SER A 95 18.59 -7.94 -14.46
N GLY A 96 17.69 -7.68 -13.51
CA GLY A 96 16.53 -8.50 -13.16
C GLY A 96 15.16 -7.86 -13.43
N ILE A 97 15.09 -6.63 -13.97
CA ILE A 97 13.83 -5.85 -14.10
C ILE A 97 13.04 -6.16 -15.39
N ALA A 98 13.70 -6.71 -16.42
CA ALA A 98 13.06 -7.00 -17.72
C ALA A 98 11.90 -8.03 -17.67
N THR A 99 11.56 -8.56 -16.49
CA THR A 99 10.76 -9.79 -16.31
C THR A 99 9.45 -9.61 -15.55
N VAL A 100 9.11 -8.39 -15.08
CA VAL A 100 7.87 -8.15 -14.30
C VAL A 100 6.90 -7.18 -14.99
N HIS A 101 7.38 -6.33 -15.91
CA HIS A 101 6.52 -5.45 -16.70
C HIS A 101 5.87 -6.22 -17.86
N GLU A 102 4.81 -6.97 -17.58
CA GLU A 102 3.85 -7.43 -18.59
C GLU A 102 3.02 -6.24 -19.09
N HIS A 103 3.55 -5.46 -20.04
CA HIS A 103 2.70 -4.76 -20.99
C HIS A 103 2.63 -5.59 -22.27
N SER A 104 1.55 -6.36 -22.34
CA SER A 104 0.89 -6.95 -23.52
C SER A 104 1.53 -6.64 -24.88
N SER A 105 2.68 -7.22 -25.16
CA SER A 105 3.29 -7.20 -26.50
C SER A 105 3.09 -8.59 -27.09
N LYS A 106 2.17 -8.68 -28.06
CA LYS A 106 1.73 -9.90 -28.77
C LYS A 106 2.84 -10.51 -29.64
N HIS A 107 3.99 -10.84 -29.07
CA HIS A 107 5.01 -11.64 -29.74
C HIS A 107 5.15 -12.97 -29.00
N LYS A 108 4.99 -14.06 -29.76
CA LYS A 108 5.15 -15.45 -29.32
C LYS A 108 6.58 -15.65 -28.76
N ARG A 109 6.81 -15.28 -27.51
CA ARG A 109 7.96 -15.74 -26.73
C ARG A 109 7.63 -17.10 -26.15
N ASN A 110 8.67 -17.92 -25.97
CA ASN A 110 8.54 -19.25 -25.40
C ASN A 110 8.05 -19.13 -23.94
N GLN A 111 6.84 -19.61 -23.65
CA GLN A 111 6.22 -19.53 -22.32
C GLN A 111 7.13 -20.07 -21.20
N HIS A 112 7.97 -21.07 -21.51
CA HIS A 112 8.90 -21.68 -20.57
C HIS A 112 10.05 -20.74 -20.12
N SER A 113 10.58 -19.89 -21.01
CA SER A 113 11.63 -18.93 -20.63
C SER A 113 11.05 -17.79 -19.79
N ASP A 114 9.81 -17.39 -20.07
CA ASP A 114 9.14 -16.30 -19.37
C ASP A 114 8.78 -16.70 -17.93
N GLN A 115 8.30 -17.94 -17.74
CA GLN A 115 8.05 -18.50 -16.41
C GLN A 115 9.33 -18.64 -15.57
N HIS A 116 10.41 -19.17 -16.16
CA HIS A 116 11.69 -19.30 -15.47
C HIS A 116 12.25 -17.93 -15.04
N ASN A 117 12.19 -16.94 -15.93
CA ASN A 117 12.64 -15.57 -15.66
C ASN A 117 11.83 -14.89 -14.55
N ARG A 118 10.50 -15.09 -14.54
CA ARG A 118 9.62 -14.59 -13.47
C ARG A 118 9.98 -15.22 -12.12
N MET A 119 10.16 -16.54 -12.09
CA MET A 119 10.55 -17.26 -10.87
C MET A 119 11.91 -16.78 -10.32
N MET A 120 12.89 -16.56 -11.21
CA MET A 120 14.19 -15.99 -10.83
C MET A 120 14.07 -14.55 -10.31
N GLY A 121 13.18 -13.74 -10.89
CA GLY A 121 12.89 -12.39 -10.42
C GLY A 121 12.31 -12.39 -9.01
N ILE A 122 11.31 -13.25 -8.75
CA ILE A 122 10.71 -13.40 -7.41
C ILE A 122 11.75 -13.88 -6.40
N LYS A 123 12.54 -14.90 -6.73
CA LYS A 123 13.60 -15.40 -5.86
C LYS A 123 14.60 -14.29 -5.49
N ARG A 124 15.08 -13.53 -6.47
CA ARG A 124 16.00 -12.40 -6.24
C ARG A 124 15.39 -11.34 -5.34
N PHE A 125 14.11 -11.01 -5.53
CA PHE A 125 13.40 -10.07 -4.66
C PHE A 125 13.39 -10.59 -3.22
N ILE A 126 12.94 -11.83 -3.01
CA ILE A 126 12.88 -12.45 -1.69
C ILE A 126 14.26 -12.51 -1.03
N ASP A 127 15.29 -12.97 -1.75
CA ASP A 127 16.66 -13.04 -1.25
C ASP A 127 17.18 -11.65 -0.84
N THR A 128 16.86 -10.61 -1.62
CA THR A 128 17.26 -9.23 -1.32
C THR A 128 16.56 -8.69 -0.08
N VAL A 129 15.24 -8.89 0.06
CA VAL A 129 14.49 -8.50 1.25
C VAL A 129 15.03 -9.23 2.48
N ASN A 130 15.23 -10.56 2.39
CA ASN A 130 15.78 -11.36 3.48
C ASN A 130 17.17 -10.91 3.91
N LEU A 131 18.06 -10.58 2.95
CA LEU A 131 19.38 -10.04 3.25
C LEU A 131 19.29 -8.72 4.01
N ILE A 132 18.46 -7.79 3.54
CA ILE A 132 18.32 -6.48 4.17
C ILE A 132 17.75 -6.62 5.58
N LEU A 133 16.70 -7.43 5.76
CA LEU A 133 16.09 -7.68 7.07
C LEU A 133 17.03 -8.42 8.02
N GLY A 134 17.85 -9.35 7.51
CA GLY A 134 18.83 -10.10 8.31
C GLY A 134 19.97 -9.23 8.84
N GLU A 135 20.36 -8.19 8.10
CA GLU A 135 21.39 -7.23 8.52
C GLU A 135 20.82 -6.03 9.30
N HIS A 136 19.51 -5.81 9.23
CA HIS A 136 18.85 -4.71 9.93
C HIS A 136 18.84 -4.96 11.45
N SER A 137 19.05 -3.90 12.24
CA SER A 137 19.10 -4.00 13.71
C SER A 137 17.77 -4.42 14.34
N GLY A 138 16.68 -4.23 13.61
CA GLY A 138 15.31 -4.36 14.12
C GLY A 138 14.90 -3.26 15.11
N LEU A 139 15.80 -2.32 15.43
CA LEU A 139 15.51 -1.20 16.31
C LEU A 139 14.89 -0.04 15.53
N ALA A 140 14.02 0.71 16.21
CA ALA A 140 13.36 1.92 15.68
C ALA A 140 12.58 1.73 14.36
N VAL A 141 12.22 0.48 13.99
CA VAL A 141 11.37 0.23 12.82
C VAL A 141 10.00 0.81 13.09
N ASN A 142 9.62 1.80 12.29
CA ASN A 142 8.31 2.40 12.28
C ASN A 142 7.39 1.69 11.28
N ARG A 143 7.93 1.32 10.12
CA ARG A 143 7.15 0.81 9.00
C ARG A 143 7.87 -0.31 8.26
N LEU A 144 7.15 -1.37 7.94
CA LEU A 144 7.55 -2.39 6.99
C LEU A 144 6.50 -2.47 5.88
N ALA A 145 6.93 -2.28 4.64
CA ALA A 145 6.07 -2.40 3.48
C ALA A 145 6.72 -3.18 2.35
N VAL A 146 5.93 -4.06 1.75
CA VAL A 146 6.35 -4.89 0.63
C VAL A 146 5.35 -4.74 -0.49
N LYS A 147 5.82 -4.28 -1.65
CA LYS A 147 5.06 -4.19 -2.89
C LYS A 147 5.70 -5.04 -3.96
N PHE A 148 5.22 -6.27 -4.09
CA PHE A 148 5.71 -7.20 -5.09
C PHE A 148 4.71 -8.32 -5.31
N LYS A 149 4.54 -8.77 -6.57
CA LYS A 149 3.59 -9.84 -6.90
C LYS A 149 4.02 -11.17 -6.28
N LEU A 150 3.43 -11.51 -5.14
CA LEU A 150 3.69 -12.71 -4.35
C LEU A 150 2.38 -13.48 -4.09
N HIS A 151 2.52 -14.76 -3.78
CA HIS A 151 1.42 -15.75 -3.69
C HIS A 151 1.68 -16.72 -2.53
N LYS A 152 0.71 -17.60 -2.24
CA LYS A 152 0.79 -18.59 -1.15
C LYS A 152 2.07 -19.44 -1.11
N GLU A 153 2.66 -19.74 -2.27
CA GLU A 153 3.91 -20.52 -2.37
C GLU A 153 5.12 -19.81 -1.72
N HIS A 154 5.00 -18.50 -1.47
CA HIS A 154 6.02 -17.67 -0.83
C HIS A 154 5.72 -17.42 0.66
N ALA A 155 4.72 -18.10 1.24
CA ALA A 155 4.25 -17.85 2.61
C ALA A 155 5.39 -17.82 3.64
N ASN A 156 6.31 -18.79 3.60
CA ASN A 156 7.43 -18.86 4.54
C ASN A 156 8.27 -17.57 4.58
N ALA A 157 8.52 -16.95 3.43
CA ALA A 157 9.28 -15.70 3.38
C ALA A 157 8.45 -14.54 3.93
N ILE A 158 7.18 -14.44 3.53
CA ILE A 158 6.26 -13.37 3.95
C ILE A 158 6.00 -13.45 5.46
N ASP A 159 5.77 -14.64 6.00
CA ASP A 159 5.61 -14.89 7.44
C ASP A 159 6.85 -14.47 8.22
N GLY A 160 8.04 -14.70 7.66
CA GLY A 160 9.30 -14.22 8.21
C GLY A 160 9.37 -12.69 8.26
N TRP A 161 8.92 -12.00 7.21
CA TRP A 161 8.87 -10.53 7.17
C TRP A 161 7.85 -9.95 8.16
N VAL A 162 6.68 -10.60 8.28
CA VAL A 162 5.67 -10.23 9.27
C VAL A 162 6.22 -10.46 10.69
N SER A 163 6.90 -11.58 10.93
CA SER A 163 7.55 -11.87 12.22
C SER A 163 8.61 -10.82 12.57
N PHE A 164 9.41 -10.37 11.59
CA PHE A 164 10.35 -9.28 11.77
C PHE A 164 9.64 -7.97 12.14
N ALA A 165 8.54 -7.62 11.45
CA ALA A 165 7.76 -6.42 11.77
C ALA A 165 7.20 -6.46 13.20
N ILE A 166 6.73 -7.63 13.63
CA ILE A 166 6.24 -7.86 14.99
C ILE A 166 7.38 -7.70 16.02
N ALA A 167 8.51 -8.38 15.81
CA ALA A 167 9.67 -8.33 16.70
C ALA A 167 10.26 -6.92 16.84
N SER A 168 10.25 -6.17 15.74
CA SER A 168 10.72 -4.78 15.68
C SER A 168 9.70 -3.75 16.17
N LYS A 169 8.50 -4.19 16.58
CA LYS A 169 7.41 -3.33 17.08
C LYS A 169 6.97 -2.28 16.06
N ALA A 170 6.97 -2.64 14.78
CA ALA A 170 6.56 -1.76 13.71
C ALA A 170 5.12 -1.28 13.91
N LYS A 171 4.90 0.02 13.67
CA LYS A 171 3.57 0.64 13.76
C LYS A 171 2.76 0.45 12.48
N VAL A 172 3.44 0.29 11.36
CA VAL A 172 2.81 0.17 10.04
C VAL A 172 3.28 -1.09 9.34
N VAL A 173 2.32 -1.94 8.95
CA VAL A 173 2.56 -3.08 8.07
C VAL A 173 1.70 -2.92 6.82
N ALA A 174 2.35 -2.94 5.65
CA ALA A 174 1.67 -2.86 4.37
C ALA A 174 2.16 -3.96 3.41
N LEU A 175 1.27 -4.87 3.03
CA LEU A 175 1.58 -5.94 2.07
C LEU A 175 0.73 -5.73 0.82
N ASP A 176 1.39 -5.36 -0.28
CA ASP A 176 0.78 -5.14 -1.59
C ASP A 176 1.29 -6.18 -2.59
N PHE A 177 0.47 -7.20 -2.82
CA PHE A 177 0.79 -8.28 -3.77
C PHE A 177 0.05 -8.16 -5.11
N SER A 178 -0.49 -6.96 -5.38
CA SER A 178 -1.19 -6.64 -6.62
C SER A 178 -0.22 -6.42 -7.80
N PRO A 179 -0.70 -6.49 -9.06
CA PRO A 179 -2.01 -7.00 -9.45
C PRO A 179 -2.00 -8.54 -9.47
N TYR A 180 -2.93 -9.13 -8.72
CA TYR A 180 -3.26 -10.55 -8.86
C TYR A 180 -4.74 -10.68 -9.19
N LEU A 181 -5.01 -11.03 -10.46
CA LEU A 181 -6.35 -11.26 -11.01
C LEU A 181 -6.63 -12.77 -11.20
N GLY A 182 -5.81 -13.63 -10.59
CA GLY A 182 -5.99 -15.07 -10.65
C GLY A 182 -6.97 -15.58 -9.56
N PRO A 183 -7.19 -16.90 -9.47
CA PRO A 183 -8.07 -17.49 -8.46
C PRO A 183 -7.60 -17.15 -7.04
N TYR A 184 -8.53 -16.78 -6.16
CA TYR A 184 -8.26 -16.44 -4.75
C TYR A 184 -7.57 -17.57 -3.97
N GLU A 185 -7.67 -18.81 -4.43
CA GLU A 185 -7.00 -19.98 -3.85
C GLU A 185 -5.47 -19.88 -3.82
N ASN A 186 -4.85 -19.00 -4.62
CA ASN A 186 -3.41 -18.77 -4.58
C ASN A 186 -3.01 -17.53 -3.77
N ASN A 187 -3.97 -16.80 -3.20
CA ASN A 187 -3.67 -15.70 -2.31
C ASN A 187 -2.89 -16.22 -1.10
N TYR A 188 -1.90 -15.44 -0.70
CA TYR A 188 -1.26 -15.65 0.59
C TYR A 188 -2.26 -15.38 1.72
N SER A 189 -2.33 -16.27 2.70
CA SER A 189 -3.15 -16.08 3.90
C SER A 189 -2.37 -15.27 4.92
N PHE A 190 -2.86 -14.07 5.25
CA PHE A 190 -2.24 -13.20 6.24
C PHE A 190 -2.21 -13.89 7.61
N PRO A 191 -1.08 -13.88 8.33
CA PRO A 191 -0.83 -14.79 9.43
C PRO A 191 -1.30 -14.14 10.73
N CYS A 192 -2.61 -13.93 10.87
CA CYS A 192 -3.23 -13.34 12.07
C CYS A 192 -2.79 -14.01 13.37
N HIS A 193 -2.51 -15.32 13.33
CA HIS A 193 -2.06 -16.12 14.47
C HIS A 193 -0.69 -15.69 15.03
N LEU A 194 0.17 -15.04 14.25
CA LEU A 194 1.46 -14.51 14.74
C LEU A 194 1.26 -13.29 15.68
N PHE A 195 0.10 -12.65 15.61
CA PHE A 195 -0.23 -11.48 16.41
C PHE A 195 -0.93 -11.88 17.72
N HIS A 196 -0.12 -12.25 18.72
CA HIS A 196 -0.60 -12.44 20.09
C HIS A 196 -0.75 -11.10 20.83
N LYS A 197 -1.57 -11.10 21.89
CA LYS A 197 -1.98 -9.89 22.64
C LYS A 197 -0.83 -8.95 23.07
N GLN A 198 0.34 -9.49 23.42
CA GLN A 198 1.49 -8.69 23.84
C GLN A 198 2.16 -7.96 22.66
N ASN A 199 2.26 -8.64 21.51
CA ASN A 199 3.03 -8.14 20.37
C ASN A 199 2.18 -7.38 19.33
N SER A 200 0.85 -7.53 19.36
CA SER A 200 -0.05 -6.80 18.46
C SER A 200 -0.32 -5.34 18.87
N SER A 201 0.10 -4.96 20.08
CA SER A 201 -0.18 -3.64 20.67
C SER A 201 0.54 -2.47 19.98
N HIS A 202 1.58 -2.72 19.21
CA HIS A 202 2.32 -1.64 18.52
C HIS A 202 1.75 -1.29 17.15
N LEU A 203 1.00 -2.21 16.53
CA LEU A 203 0.46 -2.03 15.19
C LEU A 203 -0.67 -0.99 15.19
N GLN A 204 -0.50 0.05 14.39
CA GLN A 204 -1.45 1.16 14.22
C GLN A 204 -2.07 1.17 12.83
N VAL A 205 -1.32 0.77 11.80
CA VAL A 205 -1.78 0.76 10.41
C VAL A 205 -1.52 -0.60 9.79
N LEU A 206 -2.58 -1.21 9.28
CA LEU A 206 -2.53 -2.45 8.52
C LEU A 206 -3.12 -2.20 7.13
N ARG A 207 -2.33 -2.45 6.09
CA ARG A 207 -2.80 -2.38 4.71
C ARG A 207 -2.50 -3.67 3.99
N LEU A 208 -3.53 -4.27 3.40
CA LEU A 208 -3.44 -5.59 2.78
C LEU A 208 -4.06 -5.51 1.39
N TYR A 209 -3.29 -5.89 0.37
CA TYR A 209 -3.73 -5.93 -1.02
C TYR A 209 -3.47 -7.31 -1.61
N SER A 210 -4.52 -7.92 -2.18
CA SER A 210 -4.45 -9.25 -2.82
C SER A 210 -4.00 -10.39 -1.89
N VAL A 211 -4.60 -10.47 -0.69
CA VAL A 211 -4.35 -11.55 0.30
C VAL A 211 -5.65 -12.22 0.74
N THR A 212 -5.54 -13.31 1.48
CA THR A 212 -6.65 -13.88 2.25
C THR A 212 -6.51 -13.45 3.70
N LEU A 213 -7.60 -12.98 4.30
CA LEU A 213 -7.65 -12.62 5.71
C LEU A 213 -8.57 -13.60 6.44
N ASP A 214 -7.95 -14.40 7.31
CA ASP A 214 -8.66 -15.29 8.23
C ASP A 214 -8.48 -14.78 9.67
N SER A 215 -9.56 -14.28 10.25
CA SER A 215 -9.61 -13.81 11.63
C SER A 215 -10.22 -14.86 12.58
N SER A 216 -9.88 -16.14 12.36
CA SER A 216 -10.36 -17.29 13.13
C SER A 216 -10.06 -17.21 14.64
N GLN A 217 -10.56 -18.19 15.41
CA GLN A 217 -10.81 -18.09 16.85
C GLN A 217 -9.60 -17.64 17.70
N ASP A 218 -8.37 -18.02 17.32
CA ASP A 218 -7.15 -17.68 18.08
C ASP A 218 -6.65 -16.25 17.88
N PHE A 219 -7.23 -15.50 16.93
CA PHE A 219 -6.84 -14.13 16.67
C PHE A 219 -7.13 -13.24 17.88
N CYS A 220 -6.09 -12.66 18.50
CA CYS A 220 -6.24 -11.88 19.73
C CYS A 220 -6.64 -10.41 19.51
N GLY A 221 -6.70 -9.96 18.26
CA GLY A 221 -7.04 -8.56 17.93
C GLY A 221 -5.86 -7.60 17.82
N PHE A 222 -6.16 -6.43 17.27
CA PHE A 222 -5.22 -5.31 17.14
C PHE A 222 -5.73 -4.13 17.99
N SER A 223 -5.31 -4.08 19.26
CA SER A 223 -5.86 -3.14 20.24
C SER A 223 -5.63 -1.66 19.90
N ASN A 224 -4.53 -1.34 19.22
CA ASN A 224 -4.14 0.03 18.85
C ASN A 224 -4.24 0.31 17.36
N LEU A 225 -4.86 -0.58 16.58
CA LEU A 225 -5.04 -0.37 15.14
C LEU A 225 -6.00 0.79 14.91
N THR A 226 -5.51 1.85 14.29
CA THR A 226 -6.29 3.04 13.92
C THR A 226 -6.71 3.02 12.46
N THR A 227 -5.98 2.30 11.60
CA THR A 227 -6.21 2.28 10.16
C THR A 227 -6.16 0.86 9.62
N LEU A 228 -7.25 0.46 8.95
CA LEU A 228 -7.34 -0.79 8.22
C LEU A 228 -7.71 -0.51 6.76
N ALA A 229 -6.83 -0.90 5.83
CA ALA A 229 -7.10 -0.85 4.39
C ALA A 229 -7.06 -2.28 3.82
N LEU A 230 -8.17 -2.71 3.24
CA LEU A 230 -8.31 -4.00 2.57
C LEU A 230 -8.65 -3.76 1.10
N ASP A 231 -7.86 -4.33 0.20
CA ASP A 231 -8.05 -4.20 -1.25
C ASP A 231 -7.86 -5.56 -1.94
N HIS A 232 -8.86 -6.03 -2.68
CA HIS A 232 -8.86 -7.40 -3.24
C HIS A 232 -8.57 -8.49 -2.18
N VAL A 233 -9.10 -8.33 -0.97
CA VAL A 233 -8.89 -9.27 0.14
C VAL A 233 -10.06 -10.24 0.24
N LEU A 234 -9.75 -11.55 0.26
CA LEU A 234 -10.73 -12.58 0.56
C LEU A 234 -10.89 -12.70 2.08
N ILE A 235 -12.08 -12.40 2.62
CA ILE A 235 -12.36 -12.41 4.07
C ILE A 235 -13.13 -13.69 4.43
N LEU A 236 -12.55 -14.60 5.21
CA LEU A 236 -13.13 -15.94 5.42
C LEU A 236 -14.22 -16.02 6.51
N GLN A 237 -14.01 -15.34 7.65
CA GLN A 237 -14.93 -15.45 8.80
C GLN A 237 -15.96 -14.31 8.84
N GLY A 238 -15.96 -13.40 7.87
CA GLY A 238 -16.71 -12.16 7.94
C GLY A 238 -15.95 -11.06 8.69
N LEU A 239 -16.14 -9.82 8.25
CA LEU A 239 -15.36 -8.69 8.74
C LEU A 239 -15.74 -8.27 10.17
N GLN A 240 -16.96 -8.57 10.61
CA GLN A 240 -17.48 -8.21 11.93
C GLN A 240 -16.61 -8.74 13.09
N PHE A 241 -16.06 -9.96 12.96
CA PHE A 241 -15.19 -10.54 13.97
C PHE A 241 -13.85 -9.81 14.10
N LEU A 242 -13.34 -9.29 12.97
CA LEU A 242 -12.14 -8.47 12.96
C LEU A 242 -12.40 -7.11 13.62
N LEU A 243 -13.53 -6.47 13.27
CA LEU A 243 -13.90 -5.15 13.81
C LEU A 243 -14.09 -5.19 15.33
N LEU A 244 -14.74 -6.23 15.86
CA LEU A 244 -14.88 -6.45 17.31
C LEU A 244 -13.53 -6.47 18.04
N LYS A 245 -12.49 -6.96 17.36
CA LYS A 245 -11.14 -7.11 17.90
C LYS A 245 -10.22 -5.92 17.60
N CYS A 246 -10.76 -4.81 17.07
CA CYS A 246 -10.03 -3.58 16.74
C CYS A 246 -10.68 -2.32 17.35
N PRO A 247 -10.72 -2.17 18.69
CA PRO A 247 -11.47 -1.10 19.36
C PRO A 247 -10.96 0.32 19.10
N SER A 248 -9.72 0.46 18.61
CA SER A 248 -9.10 1.76 18.30
C SER A 248 -9.31 2.24 16.86
N LEU A 249 -10.09 1.51 16.06
CA LEU A 249 -10.18 1.76 14.63
C LEU A 249 -10.82 3.12 14.32
N GLU A 250 -10.09 3.97 13.59
CA GLU A 250 -10.54 5.31 13.19
C GLU A 250 -10.85 5.40 11.69
N TRP A 251 -10.18 4.59 10.88
CA TRP A 251 -10.25 4.63 9.43
C TRP A 251 -10.36 3.22 8.87
N LEU A 252 -11.42 2.97 8.11
CA LEU A 252 -11.68 1.70 7.45
C LEU A 252 -11.92 1.92 5.95
N SER A 253 -11.10 1.29 5.11
CA SER A 253 -11.35 1.19 3.67
C SER A 253 -11.37 -0.25 3.23
N ILE A 254 -12.40 -0.59 2.46
CA ILE A 254 -12.61 -1.92 1.92
C ILE A 254 -12.89 -1.78 0.43
N GLN A 255 -12.02 -2.33 -0.39
CA GLN A 255 -12.09 -2.18 -1.84
C GLN A 255 -11.99 -3.55 -2.51
N LEU A 256 -12.82 -3.82 -3.51
CA LEU A 256 -12.71 -5.00 -4.37
C LEU A 256 -12.66 -6.33 -3.60
N CYS A 257 -13.21 -6.39 -2.39
CA CYS A 257 -13.17 -7.58 -1.55
C CYS A 257 -14.30 -8.54 -1.96
N PRO A 258 -13.97 -9.71 -2.55
CA PRO A 258 -14.98 -10.69 -2.93
C PRO A 258 -15.71 -11.21 -1.68
N GLN A 259 -16.98 -11.57 -1.83
CA GLN A 259 -17.79 -12.20 -0.78
C GLN A 259 -18.13 -11.33 0.44
N LEU A 260 -17.78 -10.04 0.44
CA LEU A 260 -18.31 -9.10 1.42
C LEU A 260 -19.75 -8.71 1.05
N HIS A 261 -20.71 -9.51 1.50
CA HIS A 261 -22.14 -9.30 1.23
C HIS A 261 -22.82 -8.37 2.22
N ASP A 262 -22.37 -8.36 3.47
CA ASP A 262 -22.91 -7.51 4.54
C ASP A 262 -21.77 -6.92 5.37
N LEU A 263 -21.89 -5.65 5.74
CA LEU A 263 -21.00 -4.98 6.67
C LEU A 263 -21.81 -4.56 7.90
N HIS A 264 -21.57 -5.26 9.01
CA HIS A 264 -22.14 -4.93 10.31
C HIS A 264 -21.11 -5.10 11.42
N ALA A 265 -21.43 -4.56 12.59
CA ALA A 265 -20.68 -4.75 13.82
C ALA A 265 -21.68 -4.93 14.98
N ASP A 266 -21.44 -5.92 15.84
CA ASP A 266 -22.30 -6.19 16.99
C ASP A 266 -22.19 -5.09 18.05
N GLU A 267 -20.99 -4.53 18.19
CA GLU A 267 -20.68 -3.46 19.15
C GLU A 267 -20.46 -2.11 18.45
N PRO A 268 -20.71 -0.99 19.16
CA PRO A 268 -20.46 0.35 18.61
C PRO A 268 -18.99 0.56 18.24
N LEU A 269 -18.73 1.05 17.03
CA LEU A 269 -17.41 1.45 16.56
C LEU A 269 -17.11 2.89 17.02
N GLU A 270 -16.84 3.04 18.32
CA GLU A 270 -16.73 4.32 19.03
C GLU A 270 -15.72 5.29 18.41
N ARG A 271 -14.64 4.80 17.80
CA ARG A 271 -13.56 5.65 17.28
C ARG A 271 -13.57 5.83 15.77
N LEU A 272 -14.45 5.12 15.06
CA LEU A 272 -14.48 5.15 13.60
C LEU A 272 -14.92 6.54 13.12
N LYS A 273 -14.05 7.21 12.37
CA LYS A 273 -14.25 8.56 11.81
C LYS A 273 -14.49 8.54 10.30
N PHE A 274 -13.91 7.56 9.61
CA PHE A 274 -13.98 7.43 8.16
C PHE A 274 -14.27 5.99 7.74
N LEU A 275 -15.25 5.83 6.85
CA LEU A 275 -15.59 4.57 6.21
C LEU A 275 -15.60 4.73 4.69
N CYS A 276 -14.89 3.86 3.98
CA CYS A 276 -14.89 3.78 2.53
C CYS A 276 -15.14 2.34 2.07
N VAL A 277 -16.15 2.13 1.23
CA VAL A 277 -16.49 0.83 0.65
C VAL A 277 -16.61 0.97 -0.87
N GLN A 278 -15.73 0.30 -1.62
CA GLN A 278 -15.70 0.44 -3.06
C GLN A 278 -15.68 -0.91 -3.79
N TYR A 279 -16.51 -1.05 -4.82
CA TYR A 279 -16.53 -2.17 -5.74
C TYR A 279 -16.68 -3.55 -5.06
N CYS A 280 -17.34 -3.60 -3.91
CA CYS A 280 -17.73 -4.83 -3.24
C CYS A 280 -19.17 -5.20 -3.66
N ALA A 281 -19.46 -6.50 -3.78
CA ALA A 281 -20.81 -7.02 -4.02
C ALA A 281 -21.64 -7.04 -2.71
N ILE A 282 -21.71 -5.87 -2.06
CA ILE A 282 -22.34 -5.66 -0.76
C ILE A 282 -23.81 -5.28 -0.94
N ASN A 283 -24.67 -5.81 -0.08
CA ASN A 283 -26.11 -5.59 -0.07
C ASN A 283 -26.55 -4.70 1.10
N ARG A 284 -25.86 -4.75 2.24
CA ARG A 284 -26.20 -3.98 3.45
C ARG A 284 -24.95 -3.43 4.14
N ILE A 285 -25.04 -2.18 4.58
CA ILE A 285 -24.07 -1.56 5.49
C ILE A 285 -24.85 -1.03 6.68
N GLU A 286 -24.67 -1.66 7.85
CA GLU A 286 -25.35 -1.31 9.09
C GLU A 286 -24.33 -1.17 10.20
N LEU A 287 -24.06 0.05 10.63
CA LEU A 287 -23.05 0.31 11.64
C LEU A 287 -23.56 1.30 12.67
N HIS A 288 -23.25 1.03 13.93
CA HIS A 288 -23.31 2.01 14.99
C HIS A 288 -21.92 2.61 15.19
N ALA A 289 -21.66 3.76 14.57
CA ALA A 289 -20.40 4.48 14.68
C ALA A 289 -20.67 5.96 15.06
N PRO A 290 -20.80 6.28 16.36
CA PRO A 290 -21.27 7.59 16.81
C PRO A 290 -20.32 8.75 16.45
N ASN A 291 -19.06 8.45 16.16
CA ASN A 291 -18.04 9.43 15.74
C ASN A 291 -17.71 9.39 14.24
N LEU A 292 -18.48 8.66 13.43
CA LEU A 292 -18.30 8.63 11.98
C LEU A 292 -18.59 10.01 11.41
N THR A 293 -17.65 10.58 10.66
CA THR A 293 -17.75 11.93 10.08
C THR A 293 -17.84 11.92 8.57
N SER A 294 -17.25 10.91 7.93
CA SER A 294 -17.20 10.78 6.48
C SER A 294 -17.48 9.35 6.04
N PHE A 295 -18.35 9.22 5.04
CA PHE A 295 -18.72 7.95 4.42
C PHE A 295 -18.54 8.03 2.90
N GLU A 296 -17.87 7.04 2.33
CA GLU A 296 -17.70 6.91 0.89
C GLU A 296 -18.18 5.53 0.42
N TYR A 297 -19.04 5.53 -0.59
CA TYR A 297 -19.48 4.31 -1.26
C TYR A 297 -19.31 4.43 -2.77
N ARG A 298 -18.77 3.39 -3.39
CA ARG A 298 -18.76 3.24 -4.86
C ARG A 298 -19.15 1.82 -5.23
N GLY A 299 -20.16 1.64 -6.06
CA GLY A 299 -20.60 0.29 -6.40
C GLY A 299 -21.52 0.19 -7.61
N GLY A 300 -21.78 -1.06 -7.99
CA GLY A 300 -22.64 -1.42 -9.11
C GLY A 300 -23.99 -2.00 -8.67
N SER A 301 -24.38 -1.90 -7.41
CA SER A 301 -25.63 -2.46 -6.90
C SER A 301 -26.30 -1.50 -5.92
N LYS A 302 -27.62 -1.66 -5.73
CA LYS A 302 -28.37 -1.02 -4.66
C LYS A 302 -27.89 -1.58 -3.32
N VAL A 303 -27.75 -0.73 -2.30
CA VAL A 303 -27.30 -1.11 -0.95
C VAL A 303 -28.27 -0.58 0.10
N HIS A 304 -28.64 -1.39 1.06
CA HIS A 304 -29.36 -0.91 2.23
C HIS A 304 -28.37 -0.27 3.21
N PHE A 305 -28.34 1.06 3.26
CA PHE A 305 -27.58 1.81 4.27
C PHE A 305 -28.42 1.94 5.54
N ALA A 306 -27.87 1.54 6.68
CA ALA A 306 -28.46 1.71 8.00
C ALA A 306 -27.44 2.39 8.92
N LEU A 307 -27.16 3.68 8.63
CA LEU A 307 -26.24 4.53 9.40
C LEU A 307 -27.01 5.56 10.25
N ASN A 308 -28.27 5.27 10.57
CA ASN A 308 -29.12 6.08 11.44
C ASN A 308 -28.60 6.20 12.89
N LYS A 309 -27.58 5.41 13.27
CA LYS A 309 -26.89 5.55 14.57
C LYS A 309 -25.57 6.33 14.45
N CYS A 310 -25.23 6.85 13.27
CA CYS A 310 -24.00 7.62 13.02
C CYS A 310 -24.30 9.14 13.09
N LEU A 311 -24.57 9.63 14.30
CA LEU A 311 -25.12 10.99 14.53
C LEU A 311 -24.20 12.15 14.12
N LYS A 312 -22.88 11.90 13.97
CA LYS A 312 -21.88 12.91 13.60
C LYS A 312 -21.50 12.88 12.12
N LEU A 313 -22.21 12.10 11.30
CA LEU A 313 -21.89 11.93 9.88
C LEU A 313 -22.12 13.26 9.14
N LYS A 314 -21.04 13.90 8.68
CA LYS A 314 -21.12 15.21 8.01
C LYS A 314 -21.18 15.07 6.50
N THR A 315 -20.30 14.25 5.95
CA THR A 315 -20.14 14.12 4.50
C THR A 315 -20.37 12.69 4.06
N ALA A 316 -21.19 12.51 3.04
CA ALA A 316 -21.34 11.24 2.35
C ALA A 316 -21.13 11.42 0.84
N SER A 317 -20.29 10.57 0.24
CA SER A 317 -20.09 10.52 -1.20
C SER A 317 -20.47 9.14 -1.72
N ILE A 318 -21.45 9.08 -2.61
CA ILE A 318 -22.00 7.84 -3.13
C ILE A 318 -21.93 7.85 -4.65
N LYS A 319 -21.32 6.82 -5.23
CA LYS A 319 -21.20 6.67 -6.68
C LYS A 319 -21.78 5.35 -7.16
N PHE A 320 -22.74 5.43 -8.08
CA PHE A 320 -23.35 4.26 -8.72
C PHE A 320 -23.02 4.17 -10.20
N ASN A 321 -22.84 2.93 -10.65
CA ASN A 321 -22.62 2.60 -12.06
C ASN A 321 -23.84 1.97 -12.76
N VAL A 322 -25.06 2.04 -12.19
CA VAL A 322 -26.27 1.37 -12.74
C VAL A 322 -27.41 2.34 -13.06
N GLU A 323 -28.08 2.05 -14.18
CA GLU A 323 -29.08 2.87 -14.87
C GLU A 323 -30.42 3.04 -14.12
N GLU A 324 -30.82 2.11 -13.24
CA GLU A 324 -32.15 2.08 -12.58
C GLU A 324 -32.16 2.54 -11.11
N ASN A 325 -31.46 3.63 -10.79
CA ASN A 325 -31.23 4.07 -9.40
C ASN A 325 -31.80 5.45 -9.04
N LEU A 326 -32.51 6.17 -9.91
CA LEU A 326 -33.00 7.51 -9.57
C LEU A 326 -33.98 7.49 -8.39
N GLU A 327 -34.99 6.61 -8.41
CA GLU A 327 -35.93 6.50 -7.29
C GLU A 327 -35.22 6.13 -5.99
N TYR A 328 -34.36 5.11 -6.03
CA TYR A 328 -33.56 4.65 -4.89
C TYR A 328 -32.69 5.78 -4.29
N VAL A 329 -32.14 6.67 -5.12
CA VAL A 329 -31.34 7.82 -4.67
C VAL A 329 -32.19 8.82 -3.88
N PHE A 330 -33.45 9.00 -4.26
CA PHE A 330 -34.35 9.95 -3.61
C PHE A 330 -35.14 9.36 -2.44
N THR A 331 -35.28 8.04 -2.35
CA THR A 331 -36.06 7.37 -1.30
C THR A 331 -35.18 6.70 -0.24
N GLU A 332 -34.33 5.77 -0.64
CA GLU A 332 -33.61 4.88 0.28
C GLU A 332 -32.36 5.54 0.89
N ILE A 333 -31.58 6.29 0.09
CA ILE A 333 -30.35 6.92 0.58
C ILE A 333 -30.60 7.92 1.70
N PRO A 334 -31.57 8.86 1.59
CA PRO A 334 -31.85 9.80 2.68
C PRO A 334 -32.32 9.10 3.95
N ASN A 335 -33.09 8.02 3.82
CA ASN A 335 -33.55 7.22 4.96
C ASN A 335 -32.40 6.49 5.66
N GLY A 336 -31.43 6.00 4.89
CA GLY A 336 -30.26 5.30 5.43
C GLY A 336 -29.19 6.22 6.03
N LEU A 337 -29.15 7.48 5.60
CA LEU A 337 -28.17 8.50 5.99
C LEU A 337 -28.83 9.78 6.55
N PRO A 338 -29.70 9.68 7.57
CA PRO A 338 -30.60 10.77 7.95
C PRO A 338 -29.93 12.02 8.56
N TYR A 339 -28.65 11.93 8.95
CA TYR A 339 -27.92 13.01 9.63
C TYR A 339 -26.83 13.69 8.77
N VAL A 340 -26.69 13.31 7.50
CA VAL A 340 -25.67 13.88 6.61
C VAL A 340 -25.92 15.37 6.34
N GLU A 341 -24.90 16.20 6.57
CA GLU A 341 -24.94 17.63 6.23
C GLU A 341 -24.72 17.87 4.72
N ALA A 342 -23.82 17.12 4.09
CA ALA A 342 -23.50 17.21 2.67
C ALA A 342 -23.44 15.82 2.01
N LEU A 343 -24.42 15.55 1.15
CA LEU A 343 -24.52 14.32 0.34
C LEU A 343 -24.13 14.62 -1.11
N HIS A 344 -23.07 13.98 -1.60
CA HIS A 344 -22.68 13.99 -3.00
C HIS A 344 -23.05 12.65 -3.65
N VAL A 345 -23.89 12.68 -4.69
CA VAL A 345 -24.27 11.48 -5.45
C VAL A 345 -23.78 11.63 -6.88
N GLU A 346 -22.95 10.69 -7.35
CA GLU A 346 -22.55 10.58 -8.75
C GLU A 346 -23.23 9.39 -9.40
N LEU A 347 -23.99 9.63 -10.47
CA LEU A 347 -24.73 8.62 -11.21
C LEU A 347 -24.22 8.59 -12.66
N THR A 348 -23.95 7.39 -13.17
CA THR A 348 -23.68 7.19 -14.60
C THR A 348 -24.89 6.54 -15.24
N VAL A 349 -25.58 7.28 -16.12
CA VAL A 349 -26.70 6.80 -16.93
C VAL A 349 -26.21 6.65 -18.36
N LYS A 350 -26.31 5.46 -18.95
CA LYS A 350 -26.09 5.30 -20.39
C LYS A 350 -27.39 5.63 -21.11
N THR A 351 -27.32 6.53 -22.08
CA THR A 351 -28.44 6.99 -22.91
C THR A 351 -28.45 6.32 -24.26
#